data_AF-A0A7W5X425-F1
#
_entry.id   AF-A0A7W5X425-F1
#
_cell.length_a   1.000
_cell.length_b   1.000
_cell.length_c   1.000
_cell.angle_alpha   90.00
_cell.angle_beta   90.00
_cell.angle_gamma   90.00
#
_symmetry.space_group_name_H-M   'P 1'
#
loop_
_entity.id
_entity.type
_entity.pdbx_description
1 polymer ?
#
loop_
_entity_poly.entity_id
_entity_poly.type
_entity_poly.pdbx_seq_one_letter_code
_entity_poly.pdbx_strand_id
1 'polypeptide(L)'
;MLYSEGMSLVEETAAYLDGQGRVASKALPRMASVLYAAESMRLTTRLMQMASWLLLQRAVNNGEMSRDQVLAEKNKVRLDGFNVDRNAPGWNDLPEAFRDLVERSLRLQNRVALLDREIYRPTEAPMVPDNQNSVKAQLTLLQTAFGE
;
A
#
# COMPACT_ATOMS: atom_id res chain seq x y z
N MET A 1 -0.15 -15.15 6.01
CA MET A 1 -0.04 -15.16 4.54
C MET A 1 0.57 -13.86 4.01
N LEU A 2 -0.02 -12.68 4.27
CA LEU A 2 0.56 -11.40 3.79
C LEU A 2 1.93 -11.07 4.43
N TYR A 3 2.08 -11.30 5.75
CA TYR A 3 3.35 -11.10 6.44
C TYR A 3 4.48 -11.96 5.86
N SER A 4 4.23 -13.27 5.71
CA SER A 4 5.19 -14.22 5.15
C SER A 4 5.54 -13.88 3.69
N GLU A 5 4.55 -13.50 2.89
CA GLU A 5 4.77 -13.04 1.51
C GLU A 5 5.65 -11.79 1.46
N GLY A 6 5.39 -10.80 2.32
CA GLY A 6 6.18 -9.59 2.39
C GLY A 6 7.62 -9.83 2.82
N MET A 7 7.84 -10.66 3.85
CA MET A 7 9.20 -11.02 4.30
C MET A 7 9.95 -11.84 3.24
N SER A 8 9.27 -12.79 2.57
CA SER A 8 9.86 -13.55 1.46
C SER A 8 10.33 -12.62 0.34
N LEU A 9 9.50 -11.64 -0.05
CA LEU A 9 9.86 -10.71 -1.13
C LEU A 9 11.04 -9.79 -0.75
N VAL A 10 11.14 -9.39 0.52
CA VAL A 10 12.31 -8.65 1.04
C VAL A 10 13.58 -9.50 0.91
N GLU A 11 13.52 -10.76 1.36
CA GLU A 11 14.65 -11.69 1.31
C GLU A 11 15.08 -12.00 -0.13
N GLU A 12 14.12 -12.34 -1.00
CA GLU A 12 14.36 -12.59 -2.43
C GLU A 12 14.98 -11.38 -3.13
N THR A 13 14.51 -10.17 -2.81
CA THR A 13 15.07 -8.93 -3.36
C THR A 13 16.50 -8.70 -2.87
N ALA A 14 16.77 -8.89 -1.58
CA ALA A 14 18.11 -8.75 -1.03
C ALA A 14 19.08 -9.75 -1.69
N ALA A 15 18.69 -11.03 -1.76
CA ALA A 15 19.48 -12.08 -2.41
C ALA A 15 19.76 -11.77 -3.89
N TYR A 16 18.76 -11.26 -4.62
CA TYR A 16 18.93 -10.86 -6.01
C TYR A 16 19.90 -9.68 -6.15
N LEU A 17 19.69 -8.59 -5.38
CA LEU A 17 20.51 -7.38 -5.47
C LEU A 17 21.96 -7.64 -5.04
N ASP A 18 22.19 -8.54 -4.08
CA ASP A 18 23.53 -8.92 -3.63
C ASP A 18 24.24 -9.92 -4.54
N GLY A 19 23.48 -10.73 -5.28
CA GLY A 19 23.99 -11.73 -6.20
C GLY A 19 23.83 -11.33 -7.67
N GLN A 20 22.85 -11.95 -8.34
CA GLN A 20 22.67 -11.87 -9.79
C GLN A 20 22.45 -10.44 -10.29
N GLY A 21 21.74 -9.61 -9.53
CA GLY A 21 21.47 -8.21 -9.86
C GLY A 21 22.74 -7.36 -10.00
N ARG A 22 23.77 -7.63 -9.19
CA ARG A 22 25.09 -6.97 -9.31
C ARG A 22 25.82 -7.34 -10.60
N VAL A 23 25.65 -8.56 -11.09
CA VAL A 23 26.26 -9.02 -12.34
C VAL A 23 25.48 -8.45 -13.53
N ALA A 24 24.15 -8.55 -13.48
CA ALA A 24 23.27 -8.07 -14.53
C ALA A 24 23.43 -6.55 -14.74
N SER A 25 23.52 -5.76 -13.66
CA SER A 25 23.64 -4.30 -13.75
C SER A 25 24.92 -3.81 -14.45
N LYS A 26 26.01 -4.59 -14.42
CA LYS A 26 27.27 -4.29 -15.09
C LYS A 26 27.22 -4.50 -16.60
N ALA A 27 26.34 -5.38 -17.08
CA ALA A 27 26.16 -5.67 -18.50
C ALA A 27 25.16 -4.73 -19.19
N LEU A 28 24.48 -3.86 -18.42
CA LEU A 28 23.45 -2.97 -18.95
C LEU A 28 24.06 -1.81 -19.75
N PRO A 29 23.38 -1.37 -20.83
CA PRO A 29 23.63 -0.07 -21.44
C PRO A 29 23.57 1.06 -20.40
N ARG A 30 24.31 2.14 -20.61
CA ARG A 30 24.42 3.26 -19.65
C ARG A 30 23.07 3.78 -19.16
N MET A 31 22.10 3.95 -20.07
CA MET A 31 20.76 4.42 -19.72
C MET A 31 20.05 3.44 -18.76
N ALA A 32 20.01 2.17 -19.13
CA ALA A 32 19.39 1.12 -18.32
C ALA A 32 20.12 0.91 -16.97
N SER A 33 21.43 1.11 -16.91
CA SER A 33 22.21 1.03 -15.67
C SER A 33 21.83 2.13 -14.67
N VAL A 34 21.65 3.37 -15.14
CA VAL A 34 21.18 4.49 -14.30
C VAL A 34 19.75 4.23 -13.82
N LEU A 35 18.87 3.76 -14.72
CA LEU A 35 17.50 3.41 -14.36
C LEU A 35 17.45 2.27 -13.33
N TYR A 36 18.25 1.22 -13.54
CA TYR A 36 18.38 0.09 -12.62
C TYR A 36 18.77 0.55 -11.21
N ALA A 37 19.76 1.44 -11.10
CA ALA A 37 20.19 1.98 -9.81
C ALA A 37 19.07 2.76 -9.12
N ALA A 38 18.37 3.64 -9.86
CA ALA A 38 17.27 4.43 -9.33
C ALA A 38 16.08 3.55 -8.90
N GLU A 39 15.68 2.58 -9.73
CA GLU A 39 14.60 1.66 -9.43
C GLU A 39 14.96 0.68 -8.30
N SER A 40 16.23 0.28 -8.17
CA SER A 40 16.66 -0.59 -7.08
C SER A 40 16.49 0.10 -5.72
N MET A 41 16.87 1.39 -5.62
CA MET A 41 16.65 2.18 -4.42
C MET A 41 15.16 2.41 -4.13
N ARG A 42 14.33 2.63 -5.16
CA ARG A 42 12.88 2.72 -5.00
C ARG A 42 12.28 1.41 -4.51
N LEU A 43 12.68 0.29 -5.09
CA LEU A 43 12.25 -1.05 -4.71
C LEU A 43 12.60 -1.35 -3.24
N THR A 44 13.84 -1.12 -2.81
CA THR A 44 14.24 -1.38 -1.42
C THR A 44 13.53 -0.46 -0.44
N THR A 45 13.36 0.81 -0.77
CA THR A 45 12.60 1.76 0.07
C THR A 45 11.15 1.32 0.21
N ARG A 46 10.48 0.97 -0.90
CA ARG A 46 9.10 0.46 -0.91
C ARG A 46 8.98 -0.80 -0.03
N LEU A 47 9.87 -1.77 -0.21
CA LEU A 47 9.88 -3.01 0.57
C LEU A 47 10.10 -2.75 2.06
N MET A 48 10.99 -1.84 2.42
CA MET A 48 11.22 -1.47 3.81
C MET A 48 9.95 -0.85 4.43
N GLN A 49 9.28 0.06 3.74
CA GLN A 49 8.03 0.66 4.23
C GLN A 49 6.94 -0.40 4.45
N MET A 50 6.77 -1.31 3.50
CA MET A 50 5.83 -2.43 3.64
C MET A 50 6.22 -3.35 4.80
N ALA A 51 7.50 -3.67 4.96
CA ALA A 51 8.01 -4.50 6.05
C ALA A 51 7.76 -3.86 7.42
N SER A 52 8.03 -2.56 7.57
CA SER A 52 7.75 -1.81 8.79
C SER A 52 6.26 -1.86 9.14
N TRP A 53 5.37 -1.67 8.16
CA TRP A 53 3.93 -1.78 8.40
C TRP A 53 3.51 -3.19 8.84
N LEU A 54 4.03 -4.22 8.16
CA LEU A 54 3.72 -5.62 8.47
C LEU A 54 4.19 -6.01 9.87
N LEU A 55 5.34 -5.51 10.32
CA LEU A 55 5.85 -5.70 11.68
C LEU A 55 4.98 -4.99 12.71
N LEU A 56 4.55 -3.75 12.44
CA LEU A 56 3.61 -3.03 13.32
C LEU A 56 2.31 -3.83 13.49
N GLN A 57 1.73 -4.34 12.40
CA GLN A 57 0.51 -5.16 12.48
C GLN A 57 0.72 -6.44 13.28
N ARG A 58 1.87 -7.08 13.14
CA ARG A 58 2.21 -8.28 13.93
C ARG A 58 2.28 -7.95 15.43
N ALA A 59 2.93 -6.85 15.80
CA ALA A 59 3.04 -6.42 17.19
C ALA A 59 1.66 -6.15 17.82
N VAL A 60 0.74 -5.51 17.07
CA VAL A 60 -0.66 -5.32 17.51
C VAL A 60 -1.37 -6.64 17.72
N ASN A 61 -1.30 -7.53 16.73
CA ASN A 61 -1.99 -8.82 16.78
C ASN A 61 -1.48 -9.72 17.92
N ASN A 62 -0.22 -9.54 18.33
CA ASN A 62 0.39 -10.23 19.46
C ASN A 62 0.08 -9.56 20.82
N GLY A 63 -0.55 -8.39 20.83
CA GLY A 63 -0.79 -7.60 22.05
C GLY A 63 0.45 -6.91 22.61
N GLU A 64 1.53 -6.79 21.82
CA GLU A 64 2.79 -6.14 22.22
C GLU A 64 2.71 -4.61 22.17
N MET A 65 1.72 -4.05 21.44
CA MET A 65 1.49 -2.61 21.32
C MET A 65 0.01 -2.27 21.45
N SER A 66 -0.28 -1.13 22.08
CA SER A 66 -1.63 -0.56 22.10
C SER A 66 -1.99 0.10 20.77
N ARG A 67 -3.29 0.26 20.51
CA ARG A 67 -3.78 0.90 19.28
C ARG A 67 -3.23 2.33 19.11
N ASP A 68 -3.14 3.09 20.19
CA ASP A 68 -2.64 4.48 20.15
C ASP A 68 -1.14 4.55 19.82
N GLN A 69 -0.35 3.62 20.37
CA GLN A 69 1.08 3.52 20.05
C GLN A 69 1.29 3.21 18.57
N VAL A 70 0.43 2.37 17.99
CA VAL A 70 0.56 1.96 16.59
C VAL A 70 0.15 3.08 15.65
N LEU A 71 -0.88 3.86 15.99
CA LEU A 71 -1.24 5.05 15.22
C LEU A 71 -0.09 6.07 15.20
N ALA A 72 0.60 6.26 16.32
CA ALA A 72 1.76 7.15 16.40
C ALA A 72 2.93 6.66 15.51
N GLU A 73 3.27 5.37 15.57
CA GLU A 73 4.35 4.79 14.76
C GLU A 73 3.99 4.70 13.28
N LYS A 74 2.72 4.41 12.95
CA LYS A 74 2.22 4.35 11.57
C LYS A 74 2.48 5.65 10.81
N ASN A 75 2.40 6.82 11.44
CA ASN A 75 2.62 8.11 10.77
C ASN A 75 4.02 8.25 10.16
N LYS A 76 4.98 7.43 10.60
CA LYS A 76 6.34 7.36 10.03
C LYS A 76 6.41 6.48 8.79
N VAL A 77 5.41 5.62 8.56
CA VAL A 77 5.33 4.69 7.45
C VAL A 77 4.58 5.32 6.28
N ARG A 78 5.21 5.30 5.10
CA ARG A 78 4.63 5.80 3.86
C ARG A 78 4.34 4.64 2.93
N LEU A 79 3.05 4.38 2.70
CA LEU A 79 2.59 3.31 1.79
C LEU A 79 2.21 3.82 0.40
N ASP A 80 2.06 5.14 0.24
CA ASP A 80 1.74 5.79 -1.02
C ASP A 80 3.01 6.39 -1.68
N GLY A 81 2.95 6.62 -2.99
CA GLY A 81 3.94 7.45 -3.71
C GLY A 81 5.09 6.71 -4.39
N PHE A 82 5.16 5.38 -4.31
CA PHE A 82 6.16 4.61 -5.05
C PHE A 82 5.66 4.18 -6.43
N ASN A 83 5.54 5.12 -7.35
CA ASN A 83 5.19 4.81 -8.74
C ASN A 83 6.40 4.29 -9.53
N VAL A 84 6.11 3.50 -10.56
CA VAL A 84 7.09 2.96 -11.51
C VAL A 84 6.67 3.38 -12.91
N ASP A 85 7.59 4.04 -13.62
CA ASP A 85 7.38 4.41 -15.01
C ASP A 85 7.89 3.30 -15.93
N ARG A 86 6.96 2.49 -16.45
CA ARG A 86 7.24 1.39 -17.37
C ARG A 86 7.61 1.87 -18.78
N ASN A 87 7.36 3.15 -19.07
CA ASN A 87 7.70 3.76 -20.35
C ASN A 87 9.03 4.51 -20.29
N ALA A 88 9.71 4.50 -19.12
CA ALA A 88 11.00 5.13 -18.96
C ALA A 88 12.02 4.56 -19.96
N PRO A 89 12.86 5.41 -20.59
CA PRO A 89 13.94 4.95 -21.45
C PRO A 89 14.84 3.94 -20.73
N GLY A 90 15.06 2.78 -21.35
CA GLY A 90 15.86 1.69 -20.77
C GLY A 90 15.08 0.72 -19.88
N TRP A 91 13.76 0.90 -19.67
CA TRP A 91 12.94 -0.03 -18.88
C TRP A 91 12.93 -1.45 -19.47
N ASN A 92 12.78 -1.57 -20.79
CA ASN A 92 12.75 -2.86 -21.46
C ASN A 92 14.11 -3.57 -21.50
N ASP A 93 15.20 -2.83 -21.27
CA ASP A 93 16.55 -3.38 -21.16
C ASP A 93 16.85 -3.91 -19.76
N LEU A 94 16.01 -3.62 -18.77
CA LEU A 94 16.20 -4.11 -17.40
C LEU A 94 16.02 -5.63 -17.34
N PRO A 95 16.79 -6.31 -16.47
CA PRO A 95 16.67 -7.76 -16.31
C PRO A 95 15.23 -8.15 -15.94
N GLU A 96 14.73 -9.21 -16.57
CA GLU A 96 13.36 -9.68 -16.33
C GLU A 96 13.10 -10.00 -14.86
N ALA A 97 14.04 -10.69 -14.20
CA ALA A 97 13.97 -10.98 -12.77
C ALA A 97 13.84 -9.71 -11.90
N PHE A 98 14.54 -8.63 -12.26
CA PHE A 98 14.41 -7.36 -11.56
C PHE A 98 13.03 -6.73 -11.79
N ARG A 99 12.55 -6.72 -13.04
CA ARG A 99 11.21 -6.22 -13.36
C ARG A 99 10.12 -7.00 -12.63
N ASP A 100 10.24 -8.32 -12.50
CA ASP A 100 9.30 -9.14 -11.72
C ASP A 100 9.29 -8.76 -10.24
N LEU A 101 10.46 -8.57 -9.61
CA LEU A 101 10.53 -8.10 -8.21
C LEU A 101 9.83 -6.74 -8.04
N VAL A 102 10.03 -5.83 -8.99
CA VAL A 102 9.35 -4.53 -8.99
C VAL A 102 7.83 -4.71 -9.07
N GLU A 103 7.32 -5.52 -9.99
CA GLU A 103 5.89 -5.77 -10.14
C GLU A 103 5.26 -6.46 -8.92
N ARG A 104 5.95 -7.46 -8.36
CA ARG A 104 5.53 -8.13 -7.12
C ARG A 104 5.45 -7.16 -5.95
N SER A 105 6.43 -6.25 -5.83
CA SER A 105 6.42 -5.24 -4.77
C SER A 105 5.27 -4.23 -4.92
N LEU A 106 4.89 -3.86 -6.14
CA LEU A 106 3.72 -3.00 -6.40
C LEU A 106 2.41 -3.68 -6.02
N ARG A 107 2.24 -4.96 -6.38
CA ARG A 107 1.04 -5.74 -6.00
C ARG A 107 0.92 -5.87 -4.49
N LEU A 108 2.04 -6.13 -3.80
CA LEU A 108 2.06 -6.17 -2.35
C LEU A 108 1.72 -4.81 -1.73
N GLN A 109 2.30 -3.72 -2.24
CA GLN A 109 2.02 -2.37 -1.77
C GLN A 109 0.54 -2.03 -1.86
N ASN A 110 -0.09 -2.32 -2.99
CA ASN A 110 -1.51 -2.06 -3.19
C ASN A 110 -2.37 -2.82 -2.16
N ARG A 111 -2.05 -4.09 -1.89
CA ARG A 111 -2.76 -4.90 -0.88
C ARG A 111 -2.54 -4.38 0.53
N VAL A 112 -1.30 -3.99 0.87
CA VAL A 112 -0.97 -3.39 2.17
C VAL A 112 -1.69 -2.05 2.36
N ALA A 113 -1.72 -1.20 1.34
CA ALA A 113 -2.42 0.08 1.38
C ALA A 113 -3.93 -0.07 1.54
N LEU A 114 -4.55 -1.06 0.88
CA LEU A 114 -5.97 -1.37 1.06
C LEU A 114 -6.27 -1.81 2.50
N LEU A 115 -5.49 -2.75 3.03
CA LEU A 115 -5.66 -3.22 4.40
C LEU A 115 -5.43 -2.12 5.43
N ASP A 116 -4.43 -1.26 5.20
CA ASP A 116 -4.19 -0.09 6.04
C ASP A 116 -5.41 0.83 6.10
N ARG A 117 -6.04 1.09 4.94
CA ARG A 117 -7.27 1.90 4.87
C ARG A 117 -8.45 1.21 5.55
N GLU A 118 -8.58 -0.11 5.47
CA GLU A 118 -9.66 -0.86 6.12
C GLU A 118 -9.52 -0.88 7.65
N ILE A 119 -8.31 -1.14 8.15
CA ILE A 119 -8.03 -1.24 9.60
C ILE A 119 -8.17 0.12 10.29
N TYR A 120 -7.74 1.18 9.61
CA TYR A 120 -7.66 2.52 10.18
C TYR A 120 -8.63 3.49 9.53
N ARG A 121 -9.66 2.99 8.83
CA ARG A 121 -10.74 3.84 8.31
C ARG A 121 -11.26 4.67 9.49
N PRO A 122 -11.32 6.00 9.37
CA PRO A 122 -12.10 6.78 10.32
C PRO A 122 -13.50 6.20 10.24
N THR A 123 -14.05 5.73 11.37
CA THR A 123 -15.47 5.43 11.44
C THR A 123 -16.17 6.74 11.12
N GLU A 124 -16.55 6.96 9.86
CA GLU A 124 -17.57 7.93 9.54
C GLU A 124 -18.73 7.57 10.47
N ALA A 125 -19.12 8.56 11.30
CA ALA A 125 -20.15 8.42 12.30
C ALA A 125 -21.29 7.57 11.72
N PRO A 126 -21.88 6.65 12.50
CA PRO A 126 -22.95 5.80 11.99
C PRO A 126 -23.92 6.71 11.25
N MET A 127 -24.13 6.45 9.95
CA MET A 127 -25.28 7.00 9.25
C MET A 127 -26.45 6.58 10.11
N VAL A 128 -26.93 7.49 10.95
CA VAL A 128 -28.19 7.33 11.65
C VAL A 128 -29.17 7.11 10.50
N PRO A 129 -29.75 5.91 10.34
CA PRO A 129 -30.82 5.79 9.38
C PRO A 129 -31.88 6.77 9.88
N ASP A 130 -32.12 7.84 9.12
CA ASP A 130 -33.20 8.80 9.35
C ASP A 130 -34.52 8.06 9.16
N ASN A 131 -34.85 7.21 10.13
CA ASN A 131 -35.92 6.24 10.03
C ASN A 131 -37.17 6.73 10.77
N GLN A 132 -37.31 8.05 11.00
CA GLN A 132 -38.46 8.56 11.74
C GLN A 132 -39.11 9.83 11.19
N ASN A 133 -38.51 10.62 10.28
CA ASN A 133 -39.05 11.95 9.97
C ASN A 133 -39.33 12.30 8.50
N SER A 134 -39.13 11.40 7.54
CA SER A 134 -39.46 11.71 6.14
C SER A 134 -40.95 11.51 5.80
N VAL A 135 -41.62 10.51 6.38
CA VAL A 135 -43.04 10.21 6.06
C VAL A 135 -44.02 11.11 6.84
N LYS A 136 -43.72 11.45 8.09
CA LYS A 136 -44.55 12.39 8.87
C LYS A 136 -44.53 13.80 8.29
N ALA A 137 -43.37 14.27 7.83
CA ALA A 137 -43.26 15.58 7.19
C ALA A 137 -44.05 15.65 5.86
N GLN A 138 -44.12 14.55 5.11
CA GLN A 138 -44.87 14.48 3.86
C GLN A 138 -46.39 14.37 4.09
N LEU A 139 -46.85 13.72 5.17
CA LEU A 139 -48.28 13.65 5.51
C LEU A 139 -48.83 15.02 5.97
N THR A 140 -48.07 15.79 6.76
CA THR A 140 -48.49 17.11 7.23
C THR A 140 -48.66 18.10 6.08
N LEU A 141 -47.82 18.01 5.05
CA LEU A 141 -47.90 18.85 3.85
C LEU A 141 -49.14 18.56 3.00
N LEU A 142 -49.59 17.30 2.95
CA LEU A 142 -50.83 16.91 2.26
C LEU A 142 -52.09 17.27 3.07
N GLN A 143 -52.06 17.14 4.40
CA GLN A 143 -53.20 17.56 5.24
C GLN A 143 -53.41 19.07 5.25
N THR A 144 -52.35 19.86 5.09
CA THR A 144 -52.45 21.33 5.01
C THR A 144 -52.93 21.80 3.63
N ALA A 145 -52.71 21.01 2.58
CA ALA A 145 -53.05 21.38 1.20
C ALA A 145 -54.47 20.97 0.77
N PHE A 146 -55.13 20.05 1.49
CA PHE A 146 -56.44 19.50 1.12
C PHE A 146 -57.48 19.56 2.25
N GLY A 147 -57.22 20.30 3.33
CA GLY A 147 -58.15 20.49 4.45
C GLY A 147 -58.96 21.76 4.35
N GLU A 148 -59.98 21.76 3.48
CA GLU A 148 -61.28 22.42 3.69
C GLU A 148 -62.38 21.35 3.61
#